data_AF-A0A933TEW6-F1
#
_entry.id   AF-A0A933TEW6-F1
#
_cell.length_a   1.000
_cell.length_b   1.000
_cell.length_c   1.000
_cell.angle_alpha   90.00
_cell.angle_beta   90.00
_cell.angle_gamma   90.00
#
_symmetry.space_group_name_H-M   'P 1'
#
loop_
_entity.id
_entity.type
_entity.pdbx_description
1 polymer ?
#
loop_
_entity_poly.entity_id
_entity_poly.type
_entity_poly.pdbx_seq_one_letter_code
_entity_poly.pdbx_strand_id
1 'polypeptide(L)'
;MISFLNRHRKTLFIATISVFLIGTFVGLGGYLFTSRDMTEAVASVGAVKIPYVRYRARVDQYLEALRSRDGEVSDDMVKRIKVDMLRDMIVDEMLLVKAEEMGITVTDEELARDIRATPAFQAGGEFSPQSYFRVVRSVFRETPQGYEEMRRRSLIAGRLKQLIFHAAKLSPAELDEAFARERQAGGKKVTEKDRPAFAAKAQQLRALELINYFLRQVSSQVEVKSFLDQRESGV
;
A
#
# COMPACT_ATOMS: atom_id res chain seq x y z
N MET A 1 0.51 50.68 7.60
CA MET A 1 -0.25 49.73 6.74
C MET A 1 0.37 48.32 6.65
N ILE A 2 1.27 47.89 7.56
CA ILE A 2 1.93 46.56 7.50
C ILE A 2 1.34 45.54 8.50
N SER A 3 0.39 45.91 9.38
CA SER A 3 -0.14 44.97 10.38
C SER A 3 -1.24 44.03 9.86
N PHE A 4 -1.77 44.26 8.65
CA PHE A 4 -2.76 43.35 8.04
C PHE A 4 -2.10 42.11 7.43
N LEU A 5 -0.85 42.20 6.98
CA LEU A 5 -0.14 41.12 6.28
C LEU A 5 0.34 39.99 7.21
N ASN A 6 0.53 40.27 8.50
CA ASN A 6 0.89 39.25 9.49
C ASN A 6 -0.31 38.48 10.05
N ARG A 7 -1.54 38.98 9.88
CA ARG A 7 -2.75 38.34 10.43
C ARG A 7 -3.30 37.22 9.53
N HIS A 8 -3.09 37.32 8.21
CA HIS A 8 -3.58 36.33 7.23
C HIS A 8 -2.46 35.58 6.49
N ARG A 9 -1.20 35.69 6.96
CA ARG A 9 -0.03 35.10 6.32
C ARG A 9 -0.15 33.58 6.12
N LYS A 10 -0.82 32.87 7.04
CA LYS A 10 -1.08 31.42 6.93
C LYS A 10 -2.10 31.10 5.83
N THR A 11 -3.19 31.85 5.74
CA THR A 11 -4.24 31.65 4.72
C THR A 11 -3.72 31.99 3.32
N LEU A 12 -2.94 33.07 3.20
CA LEU A 12 -2.31 33.46 1.92
C LEU A 12 -1.23 32.46 1.49
N PHE A 13 -0.47 31.89 2.44
CA PHE A 13 0.52 30.86 2.15
C PHE A 13 -0.13 29.54 1.70
N ILE A 14 -1.22 29.12 2.36
CA ILE A 14 -2.00 27.95 1.95
C ILE A 14 -2.62 28.16 0.57
N ALA A 15 -3.24 29.32 0.33
CA ALA A 15 -3.84 29.63 -0.97
C ALA A 15 -2.79 29.65 -2.10
N THR A 16 -1.59 30.20 -1.84
CA THR A 16 -0.52 30.25 -2.85
C THR A 16 0.04 28.86 -3.17
N ILE A 17 0.20 27.99 -2.16
CA ILE A 17 0.61 26.60 -2.37
C ILE A 17 -0.47 25.82 -3.13
N SER A 18 -1.75 26.01 -2.79
CA SER A 18 -2.85 25.35 -3.50
C SER A 18 -2.94 25.79 -4.96
N VAL A 19 -2.76 27.08 -5.27
CA VAL A 19 -2.76 27.59 -6.66
C VAL A 19 -1.54 27.09 -7.44
N PHE A 20 -0.36 26.99 -6.81
CA PHE A 20 0.84 26.44 -7.42
C PHE A 20 0.72 24.93 -7.72
N LEU A 21 0.08 24.18 -6.81
CA LEU A 21 -0.17 22.74 -6.99
C LEU A 21 -1.21 22.47 -8.09
N ILE A 22 -2.29 23.26 -8.15
CA ILE A 22 -3.33 23.13 -9.18
C ILE A 22 -2.79 23.56 -10.56
N GLY A 23 -1.98 24.62 -10.63
CA GLY A 23 -1.38 25.11 -11.88
C GLY A 23 -0.39 24.14 -12.54
N THR A 24 0.13 23.15 -11.79
CA THR A 24 1.04 22.12 -12.31
C THR A 24 0.28 20.86 -12.79
N PHE A 25 -1.02 20.75 -12.49
CA PHE A 25 -1.79 19.50 -12.59
C PHE A 25 -2.44 19.23 -13.96
N VAL A 26 -2.36 20.14 -14.94
CA VAL A 26 -3.03 19.96 -16.25
C VAL A 26 -2.10 19.45 -17.37
N GLY A 27 -0.78 19.40 -17.16
CA GLY A 27 0.16 19.25 -18.29
C GLY A 27 1.12 18.07 -18.33
N LEU A 28 1.39 17.36 -17.22
CA LEU A 28 2.63 16.54 -17.13
C LEU A 28 2.49 15.17 -16.45
N GLY A 29 1.29 14.57 -16.45
CA GLY A 29 1.09 13.20 -15.96
C GLY A 29 1.76 12.08 -16.77
N GLY A 30 2.50 12.40 -17.84
CA GLY A 30 3.04 11.44 -18.81
C GLY A 30 4.56 11.42 -19.04
N TYR A 31 5.36 12.29 -18.41
CA TYR A 31 6.74 12.55 -18.89
C TYR A 31 7.87 12.50 -17.85
N LEU A 32 7.66 11.95 -16.65
CA LEU A 32 8.71 11.91 -15.61
C LEU A 32 9.32 10.51 -15.34
N PHE A 33 9.04 9.51 -16.17
CA PHE A 33 9.81 8.26 -16.15
C PHE A 33 10.73 8.21 -17.38
N THR A 34 12.04 8.28 -17.15
CA THR A 34 13.04 8.01 -18.18
C THR A 34 12.75 6.62 -18.78
N SER A 35 12.57 6.54 -20.09
CA SER A 35 12.20 5.32 -20.83
C SER A 35 13.12 4.11 -20.58
N ARG A 36 14.30 4.34 -20.00
CA ARG A 36 15.30 3.32 -19.63
C ARG A 36 14.96 2.55 -18.35
N ASP A 37 14.21 3.15 -17.42
CA ASP A 37 13.78 2.48 -16.16
C ASP A 37 12.50 1.64 -16.35
N MET A 38 11.72 1.92 -17.41
CA MET A 38 10.53 1.13 -17.78
C MET A 38 10.84 -0.07 -18.70
N THR A 39 12.07 -0.18 -19.22
CA THR A 39 12.49 -1.27 -20.12
C THR A 39 12.74 -2.61 -19.40
N GLU A 40 12.78 -2.63 -18.07
CA GLU A 40 13.00 -3.85 -17.27
C GLU A 40 11.92 -4.04 -16.20
N ALA A 41 10.72 -4.46 -16.61
CA ALA A 41 9.68 -4.86 -15.68
C ALA A 41 10.01 -6.24 -15.05
N VAL A 42 9.73 -6.40 -13.75
CA VAL A 42 9.81 -7.69 -13.04
C VAL A 42 8.50 -8.46 -13.12
N ALA A 43 7.38 -7.74 -13.31
CA ALA A 43 6.07 -8.31 -13.57
C ALA A 43 5.17 -7.30 -14.28
N SER A 44 4.08 -7.78 -14.85
CA SER A 44 3.01 -6.93 -15.39
C SER A 44 1.63 -7.45 -14.98
N VAL A 45 0.71 -6.53 -14.73
CA VAL A 45 -0.70 -6.77 -14.45
C VAL A 45 -1.48 -6.00 -15.53
N GLY A 46 -1.78 -6.69 -16.64
CA GLY A 46 -2.37 -6.07 -17.82
C GLY A 46 -1.44 -5.03 -18.45
N ALA A 47 -1.93 -3.79 -18.57
CA ALA A 47 -1.12 -2.67 -19.08
C ALA A 47 -0.14 -2.10 -18.05
N VAL A 48 -0.36 -2.38 -16.75
CA VAL A 48 0.48 -1.84 -15.67
C VAL A 48 1.72 -2.71 -15.51
N LYS A 49 2.90 -2.10 -15.59
CA LYS A 49 4.18 -2.77 -15.37
C LYS A 49 4.69 -2.46 -13.98
N ILE A 50 5.23 -3.48 -13.31
CA ILE A 50 5.96 -3.36 -12.05
C ILE A 50 7.45 -3.22 -12.39
N PRO A 51 8.07 -2.02 -12.21
CA PRO A 51 9.47 -1.83 -12.56
C PRO A 51 10.40 -2.64 -11.64
N TYR A 52 11.44 -3.25 -12.20
CA TYR A 52 12.41 -4.02 -11.42
C TYR A 52 13.11 -3.18 -10.35
N VAL A 53 13.43 -1.92 -10.66
CA VAL A 53 14.03 -0.96 -9.70
C VAL A 53 13.15 -0.77 -8.47
N ARG A 54 11.83 -0.61 -8.66
CA ARG A 54 10.87 -0.45 -7.55
C ARG A 54 10.80 -1.71 -6.70
N TYR A 55 10.71 -2.86 -7.33
CA TYR A 55 10.69 -4.16 -6.65
C TYR A 55 11.95 -4.34 -5.80
N ARG A 56 13.13 -4.11 -6.39
CA ARG A 56 14.42 -4.21 -5.71
C ARG A 56 14.49 -3.27 -4.51
N ALA A 57 14.09 -2.00 -4.67
CA ALA A 57 14.08 -1.03 -3.58
C ALA A 57 13.20 -1.49 -2.40
N ARG A 58 12.03 -2.09 -2.69
CA ARG A 58 11.12 -2.61 -1.65
C ARG A 58 11.70 -3.83 -0.94
N VAL A 59 12.35 -4.74 -1.67
CA VAL A 59 13.07 -5.88 -1.10
C VAL A 59 14.22 -5.42 -0.21
N ASP A 60 15.06 -4.51 -0.70
CA ASP A 60 16.22 -4.00 0.03
C ASP A 60 15.80 -3.30 1.32
N GLN A 61 14.74 -2.48 1.27
CA GLN A 61 14.17 -1.82 2.44
C GLN A 61 13.66 -2.83 3.49
N TYR A 62 12.98 -3.89 3.05
CA TYR A 62 12.47 -4.92 3.96
C TYR A 62 13.59 -5.73 4.60
N LEU A 63 14.60 -6.13 3.82
CA LEU A 63 15.76 -6.85 4.32
C LEU A 63 16.58 -6.01 5.31
N GLU A 64 16.74 -4.73 5.05
CA GLU A 64 17.44 -3.82 5.98
C GLU A 64 16.72 -3.69 7.32
N ALA A 65 15.39 -3.55 7.27
CA ALA A 65 14.56 -3.51 8.47
C ALA A 65 14.61 -4.84 9.26
N LEU A 66 14.67 -5.98 8.55
CA LEU A 66 14.79 -7.29 9.17
C LEU A 66 16.16 -7.50 9.82
N ARG A 67 17.24 -7.15 9.11
CA ARG A 67 18.61 -7.22 9.64
C ARG A 67 18.81 -6.36 10.88
N SER A 68 18.20 -5.19 10.89
CA SER A 68 18.23 -4.27 12.04
C SER A 68 17.56 -4.85 13.29
N ARG A 69 16.66 -5.84 13.14
CA ARG A 69 15.90 -6.46 14.25
C ARG A 69 16.46 -7.82 14.65
N ASP A 70 16.73 -8.67 13.66
CA ASP A 70 16.97 -10.11 13.85
C ASP A 70 18.43 -10.50 13.52
N GLY A 71 19.26 -9.57 13.03
CA GLY A 71 20.66 -9.80 12.71
C GLY A 71 20.85 -10.41 11.31
N GLU A 72 21.55 -11.54 11.22
CA GLU A 72 21.84 -12.18 9.93
C GLU A 72 20.60 -12.84 9.32
N VAL A 73 20.41 -12.64 8.01
CA VAL A 73 19.29 -13.20 7.23
C VAL A 73 19.88 -14.23 6.26
N SER A 74 19.43 -15.48 6.34
CA SER A 74 19.93 -16.55 5.47
C SER A 74 19.52 -16.39 4.01
N ASP A 75 20.31 -16.92 3.09
CA ASP A 75 20.03 -16.83 1.65
C ASP A 75 18.68 -17.44 1.26
N ASP A 76 18.29 -18.55 1.89
CA ASP A 76 16.98 -19.18 1.66
C ASP A 76 15.81 -18.31 2.15
N MET A 77 16.03 -17.51 3.19
CA MET A 77 15.05 -16.53 3.64
C MET A 77 14.98 -15.35 2.67
N VAL A 78 16.12 -14.86 2.18
CA VAL A 78 16.18 -13.80 1.16
C VAL A 78 15.42 -14.20 -0.11
N LYS A 79 15.62 -15.42 -0.61
CA LYS A 79 14.90 -15.93 -1.80
C LYS A 79 13.39 -15.97 -1.59
N ARG A 80 12.93 -16.43 -0.42
CA ARG A 80 11.50 -16.43 -0.08
C ARG A 80 10.92 -15.02 -0.01
N ILE A 81 11.61 -14.11 0.68
CA ILE A 81 11.22 -12.70 0.79
C ILE A 81 11.07 -12.05 -0.58
N LYS A 82 11.98 -12.32 -1.51
CA LYS A 82 11.92 -11.82 -2.89
C LYS A 82 10.64 -12.25 -3.60
N VAL A 83 10.34 -13.55 -3.59
CA VAL A 83 9.12 -14.10 -4.20
C VAL A 83 7.86 -13.54 -3.55
N ASP A 84 7.82 -13.52 -2.21
CA ASP A 84 6.68 -13.01 -1.46
C ASP A 84 6.47 -11.52 -1.72
N MET A 85 7.54 -10.72 -1.79
CA MET A 85 7.45 -9.29 -2.08
C MET A 85 6.91 -9.02 -3.48
N LEU A 86 7.36 -9.78 -4.49
CA LEU A 86 6.83 -9.64 -5.85
C LEU A 86 5.35 -10.01 -5.89
N ARG A 87 4.98 -11.12 -5.23
CA ARG A 87 3.59 -11.57 -5.13
C ARG A 87 2.73 -10.49 -4.48
N ASP A 88 3.18 -9.90 -3.38
CA ASP A 88 2.48 -8.82 -2.69
C ASP A 88 2.30 -7.60 -3.59
N MET A 89 3.33 -7.22 -4.36
CA MET A 89 3.23 -6.12 -5.32
C MET A 89 2.23 -6.42 -6.44
N ILE A 90 2.19 -7.64 -6.96
CA ILE A 90 1.19 -8.07 -7.96
C ILE A 90 -0.22 -8.02 -7.36
N VAL A 91 -0.40 -8.50 -6.13
CA VAL A 91 -1.69 -8.46 -5.41
C VAL A 91 -2.14 -7.02 -5.18
N ASP A 92 -1.23 -6.13 -4.75
CA ASP A 92 -1.51 -4.71 -4.55
C ASP A 92 -1.99 -4.06 -5.87
N GLU A 93 -1.33 -4.35 -7.00
CA GLU A 93 -1.73 -3.82 -8.31
C GLU A 93 -3.08 -4.41 -8.79
N MET A 94 -3.34 -5.71 -8.60
CA MET A 94 -4.64 -6.31 -8.92
C MET A 94 -5.78 -5.70 -8.10
N LEU A 95 -5.55 -5.47 -6.80
CA LEU A 95 -6.53 -4.82 -5.94
C LEU A 95 -6.76 -3.36 -6.33
N LEU A 96 -5.71 -2.66 -6.79
CA LEU A 96 -5.84 -1.31 -7.30
C LEU A 96 -6.73 -1.25 -8.55
N VAL A 97 -6.49 -2.14 -9.54
CA VAL A 97 -7.35 -2.26 -10.73
C VAL A 97 -8.81 -2.45 -10.30
N LYS A 98 -9.05 -3.35 -9.33
CA LYS A 98 -10.42 -3.60 -8.86
C LYS A 98 -11.03 -2.39 -8.14
N ALA A 99 -10.22 -1.69 -7.34
CA ALA A 99 -10.66 -0.51 -6.63
C ALA A 99 -11.04 0.63 -7.60
N GLU A 100 -10.26 0.82 -8.66
CA GLU A 100 -10.55 1.78 -9.73
C GLU A 100 -11.84 1.44 -10.48
N GLU A 101 -12.07 0.17 -10.82
CA GLU A 101 -13.35 -0.30 -11.40
C GLU A 101 -14.56 0.01 -10.51
N MET A 102 -14.37 -0.07 -9.20
CA MET A 102 -15.39 0.22 -8.19
C MET A 102 -15.56 1.73 -7.92
N GLY A 103 -14.80 2.59 -8.61
CA GLY A 103 -14.82 4.04 -8.39
C GLY A 103 -14.23 4.46 -7.05
N ILE A 104 -13.39 3.63 -6.42
CA ILE A 104 -12.71 3.96 -5.17
C ILE A 104 -11.58 4.92 -5.51
N THR A 105 -11.72 6.16 -5.07
CA THR A 105 -10.72 7.21 -5.23
C THR A 105 -10.21 7.68 -3.86
N VAL A 106 -9.15 8.48 -3.85
CA VAL A 106 -8.62 9.16 -2.65
C VAL A 106 -8.47 10.63 -3.00
N THR A 107 -9.03 11.53 -2.16
CA THR A 107 -8.94 12.97 -2.41
C THR A 107 -7.57 13.52 -2.01
N ASP A 108 -7.25 14.73 -2.49
CA ASP A 108 -5.99 15.39 -2.16
C ASP A 108 -5.89 15.73 -0.67
N GLU A 109 -7.02 16.05 -0.03
CA GLU A 109 -7.08 16.30 1.40
C GLU A 109 -6.82 15.02 2.20
N GLU A 110 -7.34 13.88 1.74
CA GLU A 110 -7.07 12.57 2.36
C GLU A 110 -5.60 12.20 2.27
N LEU A 111 -5.01 12.35 1.07
CA LEU A 111 -3.59 12.12 0.85
C LEU A 111 -2.74 13.05 1.73
N ALA A 112 -3.05 14.35 1.75
CA ALA A 112 -2.33 15.33 2.56
C ALA A 112 -2.43 15.04 4.06
N ARG A 113 -3.61 14.61 4.56
CA ARG A 113 -3.77 14.21 5.96
C ARG A 113 -2.90 13.01 6.31
N ASP A 114 -2.90 11.99 5.45
CA ASP A 114 -2.10 10.78 5.65
C ASP A 114 -0.59 11.08 5.64
N ILE A 115 -0.12 11.89 4.68
CA ILE A 115 1.29 12.33 4.63
C ILE A 115 1.66 13.13 5.89
N ARG A 116 0.82 14.08 6.33
CA ARG A 116 1.09 14.86 7.55
C ARG A 116 1.11 14.00 8.82
N ALA A 117 0.32 12.93 8.85
CA ALA A 117 0.28 11.99 9.97
C ALA A 117 1.48 11.02 9.99
N THR A 118 2.29 10.98 8.93
CA THR A 118 3.44 10.06 8.84
C THR A 118 4.58 10.55 9.74
N PRO A 119 5.01 9.76 10.76
CA PRO A 119 5.99 10.21 11.75
C PRO A 119 7.35 10.60 11.14
N ALA A 120 7.78 9.93 10.07
CA ALA A 120 9.03 10.22 9.38
C ALA A 120 9.06 11.64 8.76
N PHE A 121 7.89 12.24 8.53
CA PHE A 121 7.76 13.60 7.98
C PHE A 121 7.53 14.65 9.04
N GLN A 122 7.56 14.27 10.32
CA GLN A 122 7.35 15.18 11.43
C GLN A 122 8.69 15.66 12.03
N ALA A 123 8.66 16.84 12.64
CA ALA A 123 9.70 17.35 13.51
C ALA A 123 9.02 17.96 14.73
N GLY A 124 9.34 17.45 15.93
CA GLY A 124 8.63 17.87 17.15
C GLY A 124 7.14 17.48 17.17
N GLY A 125 6.75 16.41 16.46
CA GLY A 125 5.36 15.94 16.39
C GLY A 125 4.46 16.66 15.39
N GLU A 126 4.97 17.69 14.70
CA GLU A 126 4.25 18.40 13.63
C GLU A 126 4.90 18.15 12.27
N PHE A 127 4.10 18.20 11.19
CA PHE A 127 4.61 18.02 9.84
C PHE A 127 5.68 19.06 9.48
N SER A 128 6.82 18.59 8.98
CA SER A 128 7.94 19.41 8.52
C SER A 128 8.19 19.17 7.03
N PRO A 129 8.00 20.19 6.16
CA PRO A 129 8.33 20.09 4.75
C PRO A 129 9.79 19.68 4.51
N GLN A 130 10.71 20.16 5.35
CA GLN A 130 12.13 19.79 5.26
C GLN A 130 12.35 18.30 5.53
N SER A 131 11.69 17.75 6.56
CA SER A 131 11.73 16.31 6.84
C SER A 131 11.11 15.50 5.70
N TYR A 132 9.97 15.96 5.16
CA TYR A 132 9.33 15.36 4.01
C TYR A 132 10.26 15.26 2.79
N PHE A 133 10.78 16.40 2.30
CA PHE A 133 11.64 16.40 1.11
C PHE A 133 12.93 15.60 1.33
N ARG A 134 13.52 15.69 2.54
CA ARG A 134 14.71 14.90 2.88
C ARG A 134 14.41 13.41 2.80
N VAL A 135 13.37 12.93 3.49
CA VAL A 135 13.04 11.50 3.55
C VAL A 135 12.59 10.97 2.19
N VAL A 136 11.75 11.71 1.45
CA VAL A 136 11.33 11.32 0.10
C VAL A 136 12.55 11.14 -0.82
N ARG A 137 13.49 12.07 -0.77
CA ARG A 137 14.70 11.99 -1.60
C ARG A 137 15.70 10.94 -1.12
N SER A 138 15.96 10.85 0.18
CA SER A 138 17.07 10.04 0.72
C SER A 138 16.67 8.60 1.02
N VAL A 139 15.44 8.39 1.49
CA VAL A 139 14.93 7.06 1.88
C VAL A 139 14.15 6.45 0.74
N PHE A 140 13.12 7.15 0.25
CA PHE A 140 12.27 6.62 -0.83
C PHE A 140 12.92 6.73 -2.21
N ARG A 141 13.94 7.59 -2.36
CA ARG A 141 14.65 7.86 -3.63
C ARG A 141 13.71 8.26 -4.76
N GLU A 142 12.68 9.02 -4.41
CA GLU A 142 11.61 9.43 -5.31
C GLU A 142 11.52 10.95 -5.41
N THR A 143 10.77 11.40 -6.42
CA THR A 143 10.30 12.80 -6.45
C THR A 143 9.09 12.96 -5.52
N PRO A 144 8.79 14.17 -5.01
CA PRO A 144 7.58 14.43 -4.24
C PRO A 144 6.31 13.96 -4.95
N GLN A 145 6.18 14.28 -6.24
CA GLN A 145 5.05 13.86 -7.05
C GLN A 145 4.98 12.33 -7.19
N GLY A 146 6.11 11.67 -7.47
CA GLY A 146 6.15 10.21 -7.58
C GLY A 146 5.78 9.51 -6.27
N TYR A 147 6.25 10.06 -5.14
CA TYR A 147 5.90 9.58 -3.81
C TYR A 147 4.40 9.76 -3.51
N GLU A 148 3.84 10.94 -3.79
CA GLU A 148 2.43 11.25 -3.57
C GLU A 148 1.50 10.33 -4.38
N GLU A 149 1.83 10.08 -5.65
CA GLU A 149 1.08 9.15 -6.51
C GLU A 149 1.19 7.70 -6.01
N MET A 150 2.40 7.25 -5.67
CA MET A 150 2.60 5.93 -5.05
C MET A 150 1.77 5.79 -3.77
N ARG A 151 1.75 6.84 -2.94
CA ARG A 151 1.01 6.85 -1.68
C ARG A 151 -0.49 6.84 -1.92
N ARG A 152 -1.00 7.61 -2.89
CA ARG A 152 -2.41 7.60 -3.29
C ARG A 152 -2.86 6.21 -3.73
N ARG A 153 -2.11 5.56 -4.62
CA ARG A 153 -2.38 4.17 -5.06
C ARG A 153 -2.44 3.21 -3.88
N SER A 154 -1.49 3.34 -2.94
CA SER A 154 -1.47 2.52 -1.72
C SER A 154 -2.71 2.74 -0.84
N LEU A 155 -3.18 3.98 -0.71
CA LEU A 155 -4.39 4.32 0.04
C LEU A 155 -5.65 3.77 -0.64
N ILE A 156 -5.74 3.82 -1.97
CA ILE A 156 -6.86 3.23 -2.72
C ILE A 156 -6.93 1.72 -2.51
N ALA A 157 -5.81 1.01 -2.70
CA ALA A 157 -5.74 -0.43 -2.46
C ALA A 157 -6.04 -0.78 -1.00
N GLY A 158 -5.53 0.01 -0.05
CA GLY A 158 -5.82 -0.12 1.38
C GLY A 158 -7.30 0.06 1.72
N ARG A 159 -7.97 1.03 1.08
CA ARG A 159 -9.40 1.29 1.25
C ARG A 159 -10.24 0.09 0.79
N LEU A 160 -9.90 -0.51 -0.35
CA LEU A 160 -10.57 -1.74 -0.80
C LEU A 160 -10.35 -2.90 0.20
N LYS A 161 -9.11 -3.11 0.67
CA LYS A 161 -8.82 -4.14 1.69
C LYS A 161 -9.64 -3.92 2.96
N GLN A 162 -9.77 -2.67 3.42
CA GLN A 162 -10.60 -2.33 4.58
C GLN A 162 -12.08 -2.62 4.35
N LEU A 163 -12.62 -2.23 3.18
CA LEU A 163 -14.00 -2.52 2.82
C LEU A 163 -14.28 -4.03 2.80
N ILE A 164 -13.37 -4.82 2.21
CA ILE A 164 -13.46 -6.29 2.22
C ILE A 164 -13.44 -6.82 3.64
N PHE A 165 -12.52 -6.33 4.49
CA PHE A 165 -12.43 -6.77 5.87
C PHE A 165 -13.70 -6.43 6.68
N HIS A 166 -14.30 -5.27 6.46
CA HIS A 166 -15.58 -4.89 7.08
C HIS A 166 -16.74 -5.75 6.58
N ALA A 167 -16.79 -6.05 5.28
CA ALA A 167 -17.78 -6.93 4.68
C ALA A 167 -17.64 -8.39 5.14
N ALA A 168 -16.43 -8.81 5.54
CA ALA A 168 -16.15 -10.16 6.01
C ALA A 168 -16.68 -10.46 7.42
N LYS A 169 -17.27 -9.49 8.11
CA LYS A 169 -17.82 -9.69 9.46
C LYS A 169 -18.94 -10.74 9.42
N LEU A 170 -18.86 -11.72 10.32
CA LEU A 170 -19.91 -12.73 10.45
C LEU A 170 -21.12 -12.12 11.17
N SER A 171 -22.32 -12.49 10.72
CA SER A 171 -23.55 -12.24 11.47
C SER A 171 -23.52 -13.01 12.80
N PRO A 172 -24.32 -12.59 13.81
CA PRO A 172 -24.37 -13.31 15.09
C PRO A 172 -24.68 -14.80 14.92
N ALA A 173 -25.64 -15.15 14.05
CA ALA A 173 -26.01 -16.54 13.79
C ALA A 173 -24.87 -17.35 13.14
N GLU A 174 -24.20 -16.80 12.12
CA GLU A 174 -23.05 -17.47 11.49
C GLU A 174 -21.91 -17.69 12.50
N LEU A 175 -21.67 -16.71 13.39
CA LEU A 175 -20.66 -16.81 14.43
C LEU A 175 -21.03 -17.89 15.46
N ASP A 176 -22.30 -17.95 15.89
CA ASP A 176 -22.80 -18.98 16.80
C ASP A 176 -22.60 -20.39 16.23
N GLU A 177 -22.99 -20.59 14.98
CA GLU A 177 -22.83 -21.87 14.29
C GLU A 177 -21.35 -22.24 14.12
N ALA A 178 -20.52 -21.31 13.64
CA ALA A 178 -19.10 -21.55 13.46
C ALA A 178 -18.40 -21.87 14.78
N PHE A 179 -18.75 -21.16 15.85
CA PHE A 179 -18.19 -21.37 17.18
C PHE A 179 -18.68 -22.68 17.82
N ALA A 180 -19.93 -23.08 17.59
CA ALA A 180 -20.44 -24.39 18.00
C ALA A 180 -19.69 -25.54 17.32
N ARG A 181 -19.41 -25.42 16.01
CA ARG A 181 -18.58 -26.39 15.27
C ARG A 181 -17.17 -26.48 15.82
N GLU A 182 -16.52 -25.35 16.10
CA GLU A 182 -15.17 -25.32 16.70
C GLU A 182 -15.13 -26.00 18.07
N ARG A 183 -16.14 -25.77 18.92
CA ARG A 183 -16.26 -26.44 20.23
C ARG A 183 -16.44 -27.94 20.13
N GLN A 184 -17.10 -28.43 19.09
CA GLN A 184 -17.29 -29.87 18.85
C GLN A 184 -16.04 -30.52 18.25
N ALA A 185 -15.31 -29.80 17.40
CA ALA A 185 -14.11 -30.31 16.73
C ALA A 185 -12.83 -30.19 17.61
N GLY A 186 -12.79 -29.23 18.53
CA GLY A 186 -11.63 -28.95 19.36
C GLY A 186 -11.45 -29.96 20.50
N GLY A 187 -10.33 -30.69 20.51
CA GLY A 187 -9.94 -31.54 21.65
C GLY A 187 -9.56 -30.75 22.93
N LYS A 188 -9.30 -29.43 22.82
CA LYS A 188 -9.18 -28.51 23.96
C LYS A 188 -10.56 -27.94 24.31
N LYS A 189 -10.84 -27.76 25.61
CA LYS A 189 -12.05 -27.08 26.10
C LYS A 189 -12.09 -25.62 25.62
N VAL A 190 -12.65 -25.38 24.44
CA VAL A 190 -12.97 -24.04 23.94
C VAL A 190 -14.12 -23.51 24.79
N THR A 191 -13.94 -22.33 25.38
CA THR A 191 -14.88 -21.69 26.31
C THR A 191 -15.43 -20.39 25.73
N GLU A 192 -16.52 -19.86 26.31
CA GLU A 192 -17.11 -18.58 25.87
C GLU A 192 -16.10 -17.40 25.90
N LYS A 193 -15.07 -17.48 26.74
CA LYS A 193 -13.99 -16.47 26.78
C LYS A 193 -13.17 -16.41 25.49
N ASP A 194 -13.13 -17.49 24.71
CA ASP A 194 -12.38 -17.59 23.45
C ASP A 194 -13.17 -17.00 22.27
N ARG A 195 -14.47 -16.75 22.45
CA ARG A 195 -15.38 -16.31 21.39
C ARG A 195 -14.94 -15.02 20.68
N PRO A 196 -14.45 -13.96 21.34
CA PRO A 196 -14.00 -12.75 20.65
C PRO A 196 -12.78 -13.02 19.76
N ALA A 197 -11.82 -13.83 20.24
CA ALA A 197 -10.63 -14.20 19.47
C ALA A 197 -11.01 -15.08 18.27
N PHE A 198 -11.93 -16.02 18.47
CA PHE A 198 -12.50 -16.83 17.39
C PHE A 198 -13.20 -15.95 16.35
N ALA A 199 -14.03 -14.99 16.76
CA ALA A 199 -14.73 -14.08 15.85
C ALA A 199 -13.75 -13.26 15.00
N ALA A 200 -12.70 -12.71 15.61
CA ALA A 200 -11.66 -11.98 14.89
C ALA A 200 -10.93 -12.86 13.87
N LYS A 201 -10.56 -14.09 14.26
CA LYS A 201 -9.93 -15.07 13.36
C LYS A 201 -10.86 -15.46 12.21
N ALA A 202 -12.13 -15.74 12.50
CA ALA A 202 -13.13 -16.12 11.50
C ALA A 202 -13.36 -14.98 10.49
N GLN A 203 -13.48 -13.74 10.96
CA GLN A 203 -13.57 -12.57 10.09
C GLN A 203 -12.32 -12.42 9.21
N GLN A 204 -11.12 -12.61 9.77
CA GLN A 204 -9.87 -12.53 9.01
C GLN A 204 -9.81 -13.59 7.91
N LEU A 205 -10.19 -14.84 8.21
CA LEU A 205 -10.24 -15.92 7.23
C LEU A 205 -11.24 -15.62 6.11
N ARG A 206 -12.45 -15.16 6.46
CA ARG A 206 -13.46 -14.75 5.47
C ARG A 206 -12.96 -13.59 4.60
N ALA A 207 -12.25 -12.62 5.19
CA ALA A 207 -11.66 -11.52 4.43
C ALA A 207 -10.61 -12.01 3.42
N LEU A 208 -9.77 -12.97 3.82
CA LEU A 208 -8.79 -13.60 2.93
C LEU A 208 -9.48 -14.37 1.78
N GLU A 209 -10.56 -15.08 2.07
CA GLU A 209 -11.37 -15.77 1.05
C GLU A 209 -11.94 -14.77 0.03
N LEU A 210 -12.51 -13.66 0.50
CA LEU A 210 -13.04 -12.60 -0.36
C LEU A 210 -11.93 -11.96 -1.20
N ILE A 211 -10.77 -11.64 -0.61
CA ILE A 211 -9.62 -11.13 -1.37
C ILE A 211 -9.25 -12.14 -2.46
N ASN A 212 -9.07 -13.41 -2.13
CA ASN A 212 -8.73 -14.45 -3.11
C ASN A 212 -9.77 -14.58 -4.22
N TYR A 213 -11.06 -14.44 -3.89
CA TYR A 213 -12.13 -14.38 -4.88
C TYR A 213 -11.96 -13.20 -5.85
N PHE A 214 -11.72 -11.99 -5.34
CA PHE A 214 -11.43 -10.82 -6.18
C PHE A 214 -10.19 -11.01 -7.05
N LEU A 215 -9.10 -11.56 -6.49
CA LEU A 215 -7.88 -11.80 -7.25
C LEU A 215 -8.11 -12.79 -8.40
N ARG A 216 -8.92 -13.84 -8.20
CA ARG A 216 -9.30 -14.76 -9.28
C ARG A 216 -10.10 -14.05 -10.37
N GLN A 217 -11.05 -13.21 -9.99
CA GLN A 217 -11.83 -12.42 -10.94
C GLN A 217 -10.92 -11.50 -11.76
N VAL A 218 -10.04 -10.73 -11.12
CA VAL A 218 -9.09 -9.85 -11.81
C VAL A 218 -8.15 -10.65 -12.71
N SER A 219 -7.61 -11.77 -12.24
CA SER A 219 -6.72 -12.63 -13.05
C SER A 219 -7.39 -13.24 -14.29
N SER A 220 -8.72 -13.37 -14.28
CA SER A 220 -9.47 -13.82 -15.46
C SER A 220 -9.64 -12.72 -16.52
N GLN A 221 -9.54 -11.46 -16.10
CA GLN A 221 -9.72 -10.28 -16.95
C GLN A 221 -8.38 -9.64 -17.35
N VAL A 222 -7.34 -9.87 -16.55
CA VAL A 222 -6.05 -9.18 -16.63
C VAL A 222 -4.93 -10.21 -16.61
N GLU A 223 -4.11 -10.21 -17.66
CA GLU A 223 -2.96 -11.10 -17.77
C GLU A 223 -1.87 -10.70 -16.77
N VAL A 224 -1.45 -11.64 -15.92
CA VAL A 224 -0.35 -11.48 -14.97
C VAL A 224 0.87 -12.21 -15.48
N LYS A 225 1.97 -11.49 -15.72
CA LYS A 225 3.27 -12.07 -16.10
C LYS A 225 4.30 -11.78 -15.04
N SER A 226 5.09 -12.79 -14.68
CA SER A 226 6.29 -12.64 -13.86
C SER A 226 7.52 -12.86 -14.73
N PHE A 227 8.51 -12.00 -14.58
CA PHE A 227 9.81 -12.07 -15.24
C PHE A 227 10.94 -12.21 -14.20
N LEU A 228 10.61 -12.49 -12.94
CA LEU A 228 11.59 -12.52 -11.85
C LEU A 228 12.76 -13.46 -12.15
N ASP A 229 12.46 -14.70 -12.54
CA ASP A 229 13.50 -15.69 -12.82
C ASP A 229 14.40 -15.26 -13.98
N GLN A 230 13.85 -14.66 -15.04
CA GLN A 230 14.63 -14.15 -16.18
C GLN A 230 15.59 -13.04 -15.72
N ARG A 231 15.11 -12.13 -14.84
CA ARG A 231 15.91 -11.02 -14.33
C ARG A 231 16.98 -11.45 -13.32
N GLU A 232 16.72 -12.47 -12.52
CA GLU A 232 17.71 -12.99 -11.56
C GLU A 232 18.71 -13.99 -12.20
N SER A 233 18.39 -14.55 -13.37
CA SER A 233 19.27 -15.47 -14.12
C SER A 233 20.27 -14.77 -15.05
N GLY A 234 20.15 -13.46 -15.26
CA GLY A 234 21.09 -12.67 -16.08
C GLY A 234 21.02 -12.95 -17.59
N VAL A 235 19.91 -13.49 -18.10
CA VAL A 235 19.67 -13.77 -19.53
C VAL A 235 18.76 -12.70 -20.14
#